data_AF-A0A7S2LLD6-F1
#
_entry.id   AF-A0A7S2LLD6-F1
#
_cell.length_a   1.000
_cell.length_b   1.000
_cell.length_c   1.000
_cell.angle_alpha   90.00
_cell.angle_beta   90.00
_cell.angle_gamma   90.00
#
_symmetry.space_group_name_H-M   'P 1'
#
loop_
_entity.id
_entity.type
_entity.pdbx_description
1 polymer ?
#
loop_
_entity_poly.entity_id
_entity_poly.type
_entity_poly.pdbx_seq_one_letter_code
_entity_poly.pdbx_strand_id
1 'polypeptide(L)'
;SKTTVEECSVHRLGGVCVVALDSRGVHLSRGDSSPTLLSALQHSALHDTLADVHYKVVILACDMPFVLERQQGFHGLKSAARQGPRSWSSSHPEELETLLVSLFEWKHAQYPEREVVLVSGGLGFGTVGDICDHRLELSIPVVITGPTLGRVCEPAQWKMQSTLPGGRFSYAYRNPVDSWNFCTIAIDLAASRHQPTVEVQLVDAPVPEGTAWPDSAPPPKGSAAALGRSGP
;
A
#
# COMPACT_ATOMS: atom_id res chain seq x y z
N SER A 1 -3.08 26.72 21.81
CA SER A 1 -2.41 25.91 20.78
C SER A 1 -3.14 24.58 20.71
N LYS A 2 -3.75 24.23 19.57
CA LYS A 2 -4.28 22.86 19.37
C LYS A 2 -3.11 22.02 18.88
N THR A 3 -2.63 21.11 19.71
CA THR A 3 -1.67 20.09 19.29
C THR A 3 -2.34 19.23 18.23
N THR A 4 -1.86 19.31 17.00
CA THR A 4 -2.21 18.35 15.95
C THR A 4 -1.72 16.98 16.42
N VAL A 5 -2.61 16.01 16.45
CA VAL A 5 -2.29 14.62 16.75
C VAL A 5 -1.70 14.04 15.46
N GLU A 6 -0.42 14.34 15.21
CA GLU A 6 0.31 13.71 14.10
C GLU A 6 0.97 12.45 14.62
N GLU A 7 0.47 11.30 14.17
CA GLU A 7 0.95 9.99 14.58
C GLU A 7 1.85 9.41 13.48
N CYS A 8 3.04 10.00 13.30
CA CYS A 8 4.12 9.25 12.67
C CYS A 8 4.67 8.25 13.69
N SER A 9 4.74 6.97 13.32
CA SER A 9 5.38 5.96 14.16
C SER A 9 6.55 5.31 13.42
N VAL A 10 7.67 5.24 14.13
CA VAL A 10 8.91 4.62 13.64
C VAL A 10 9.30 3.52 14.62
N HIS A 11 9.34 2.28 14.14
CA HIS A 11 9.68 1.10 14.93
C HIS A 11 10.97 0.49 14.40
N ARG A 12 11.95 0.31 15.29
CA ARG A 12 13.28 -0.21 14.95
C ARG A 12 13.43 -1.63 15.48
N LEU A 13 13.76 -2.56 14.60
CA LEU A 13 13.85 -3.99 14.86
C LEU A 13 15.16 -4.53 14.29
N GLY A 14 16.28 -4.18 14.95
CA GLY A 14 17.62 -4.50 14.45
C GLY A 14 17.89 -3.81 13.10
N GLY A 15 18.21 -4.60 12.07
CA GLY A 15 18.40 -4.10 10.70
C GLY A 15 17.11 -3.76 9.94
N VAL A 16 15.94 -3.87 10.57
CA VAL A 16 14.63 -3.55 9.98
C VAL A 16 14.05 -2.29 10.62
N CYS A 17 13.51 -1.39 9.80
CA CYS A 17 12.75 -0.23 10.26
C CYS A 17 11.34 -0.28 9.67
N VAL A 18 10.32 -0.02 10.50
CA VAL A 18 8.94 0.17 10.07
C VAL A 18 8.57 1.63 10.27
N VAL A 19 8.16 2.31 9.21
CA VAL A 19 7.69 3.68 9.23
C VAL A 19 6.21 3.67 8.86
N ALA A 20 5.33 4.04 9.78
CA ALA A 20 3.91 4.21 9.50
C ALA A 20 3.58 5.68 9.26
N LEU A 21 3.06 5.95 8.07
CA LEU A 21 2.63 7.26 7.59
C LEU A 21 1.10 7.38 7.76
N ASP A 22 0.69 8.41 8.49
CA ASP A 22 -0.70 8.83 8.59
C ASP A 22 -1.01 9.88 7.51
N SER A 23 -1.80 9.48 6.51
CA SER A 23 -2.22 10.37 5.42
C SER A 23 -3.54 11.10 5.70
N ARG A 24 -4.22 10.77 6.81
CA ARG A 24 -5.51 11.35 7.21
C ARG A 24 -5.35 12.53 8.17
N GLY A 25 -4.32 12.54 9.02
CA GLY A 25 -4.10 13.58 10.02
C GLY A 25 -4.18 15.01 9.46
N VAL A 26 -3.58 15.22 8.28
CA VAL A 26 -3.62 16.52 7.58
C VAL A 26 -5.04 16.91 7.16
N HIS A 27 -5.85 15.95 6.71
CA HIS A 27 -7.22 16.19 6.25
C HIS A 27 -8.21 16.51 7.38
N LEU A 28 -7.92 16.06 8.61
CA LEU A 28 -8.77 16.30 9.77
C LEU A 28 -8.61 17.72 10.34
N SER A 29 -7.52 18.40 10.01
CA SER A 29 -7.27 19.81 10.33
C SER A 29 -8.15 20.70 9.44
N ARG A 30 -9.41 20.89 9.86
CA ARG A 30 -10.45 21.63 9.12
C ARG A 30 -9.93 22.91 8.46
N GLY A 31 -9.87 22.91 7.14
CA GLY A 31 -9.76 24.11 6.31
C GLY A 31 -8.46 24.25 5.52
N ASP A 32 -7.42 23.48 5.83
CA ASP A 32 -6.17 23.54 5.08
C ASP A 32 -6.21 22.59 3.87
N SER A 33 -6.23 23.18 2.68
CA SER A 33 -5.81 22.51 1.46
C SER A 33 -4.28 22.41 1.46
N SER A 34 -3.73 21.58 2.36
CA SER A 34 -2.29 21.32 2.38
C SER A 34 -1.88 20.82 0.99
N PRO A 35 -0.84 21.41 0.37
CA PRO A 35 -0.32 20.92 -0.90
C PRO A 35 0.38 19.56 -0.76
N THR A 36 0.78 19.20 0.46
CA THR A 36 1.45 17.93 0.77
C THR A 36 0.53 17.05 1.61
N LEU A 37 0.62 15.75 1.33
CA LEU A 37 -0.04 14.69 2.07
C LEU A 37 0.68 14.41 3.38
N LEU A 38 2.02 14.41 3.37
CA LEU A 38 2.82 14.19 4.57
C LEU A 38 3.13 15.51 5.27
N SER A 39 3.16 15.45 6.60
CA SER A 39 3.65 16.55 7.42
C SER A 39 5.18 16.65 7.37
N ALA A 40 5.71 17.81 7.76
CA ALA A 40 7.16 18.00 7.86
C ALA A 40 7.81 16.99 8.83
N LEU A 41 7.11 16.57 9.89
CA LEU A 41 7.59 15.58 10.84
C LEU A 41 7.72 14.20 10.19
N GLN A 42 6.74 13.79 9.38
CA GLN A 42 6.78 12.53 8.64
C GLN A 42 7.89 12.52 7.58
N HIS A 43 8.06 13.64 6.86
CA HIS A 43 9.17 13.82 5.92
C HIS A 43 10.53 13.70 6.62
N SER A 44 10.71 14.34 7.78
CA SER A 44 11.94 14.24 8.57
C SER A 44 12.18 12.81 9.05
N ALA A 45 11.15 12.15 9.58
CA ALA A 45 11.27 10.77 10.08
C ALA A 45 11.65 9.78 8.97
N LEU A 46 11.09 9.95 7.76
CA LEU A 46 11.47 9.17 6.59
C LEU A 46 12.90 9.46 6.16
N HIS A 47 13.28 10.74 6.05
CA HIS A 47 14.63 11.16 5.69
C HIS A 47 15.67 10.57 6.66
N ASP A 48 15.45 10.69 7.96
CA ASP A 48 16.34 10.16 8.99
C ASP A 48 16.45 8.63 8.92
N THR A 49 15.34 7.96 8.61
CA THR A 49 15.32 6.50 8.39
C THR A 49 16.17 6.11 7.17
N LEU A 50 16.05 6.83 6.05
CA LEU A 50 16.82 6.53 4.85
C LEU A 50 18.31 6.92 4.99
N ALA A 51 18.62 7.91 5.83
CA ALA A 51 20.00 8.30 6.13
C ALA A 51 20.73 7.28 7.01
N ASP A 52 20.01 6.48 7.80
CA ASP A 52 20.60 5.50 8.70
C ASP A 52 21.22 4.33 7.91
N VAL A 53 22.52 4.14 8.09
CA VAL A 53 23.31 3.12 7.39
C VAL A 53 23.10 1.71 7.95
N HIS A 54 22.50 1.58 9.15
CA HIS A 54 22.29 0.30 9.80
C HIS A 54 21.04 -0.43 9.31
N TYR A 55 20.07 0.26 8.72
CA TYR A 55 18.90 -0.40 8.17
C TYR A 55 19.23 -1.08 6.84
N LYS A 56 18.82 -2.35 6.78
CA LYS A 56 18.87 -3.23 5.62
C LYS A 56 17.48 -3.39 5.01
N VAL A 57 16.41 -3.29 5.81
CA VAL A 57 15.03 -3.34 5.31
C VAL A 57 14.22 -2.17 5.85
N VAL A 58 13.49 -1.48 4.98
CA VAL A 58 12.52 -0.45 5.35
C VAL A 58 11.13 -0.89 4.92
N ILE A 59 10.21 -1.00 5.87
CA ILE A 59 8.78 -1.21 5.60
C ILE A 59 8.09 0.14 5.75
N LEU A 60 7.49 0.64 4.68
CA LEU A 60 6.70 1.85 4.69
C LEU A 60 5.21 1.50 4.67
N ALA A 61 4.51 1.75 5.77
CA ALA A 61 3.09 1.50 5.90
C ALA A 61 2.30 2.81 5.73
N CYS A 62 1.20 2.79 4.98
CA CYS A 62 0.30 3.94 4.86
C CYS A 62 -1.16 3.48 4.85
N ASP A 63 -2.06 4.28 5.43
CA ASP A 63 -3.50 3.98 5.42
C ASP A 63 -4.15 4.18 4.03
N MET A 64 -3.43 4.82 3.11
CA MET A 64 -3.84 5.08 1.73
C MET A 64 -2.90 4.37 0.74
N PRO A 65 -3.43 3.80 -0.36
CA PRO A 65 -2.60 3.15 -1.38
C PRO A 65 -1.66 4.11 -2.07
N PHE A 66 -0.39 3.71 -2.21
CA PHE A 66 0.62 4.48 -2.94
C PHE A 66 0.24 4.60 -4.42
N VAL A 67 0.09 3.47 -5.10
CA VAL A 67 -0.23 3.45 -6.53
C VAL A 67 -1.50 2.66 -6.78
N LEU A 68 -2.58 3.34 -7.13
CA LEU A 68 -3.75 2.67 -7.67
C LEU A 68 -4.57 3.62 -8.52
N GLU A 69 -4.91 3.18 -9.73
CA GLU A 69 -5.70 3.95 -10.68
C GLU A 69 -7.02 3.27 -10.99
N ARG A 70 -8.06 4.06 -11.20
CA ARG A 70 -9.34 3.55 -11.70
C ARG A 70 -9.25 3.25 -13.19
N GLN A 71 -9.94 2.20 -13.61
CA GLN A 71 -10.14 1.92 -15.02
C GLN A 71 -11.10 2.95 -15.62
N GLN A 72 -10.65 3.64 -16.67
CA GLN A 72 -11.49 4.59 -17.42
C GLN A 72 -12.63 3.82 -18.12
N GLY A 73 -13.84 4.37 -18.11
CA GLY A 73 -15.00 3.78 -18.81
C GLY A 73 -15.95 2.94 -17.95
N PHE A 74 -15.68 2.75 -16.65
CA PHE A 74 -16.62 2.09 -15.75
C PHE A 74 -17.77 3.04 -15.35
N HIS A 75 -18.69 3.29 -16.27
CA HIS A 75 -19.83 4.22 -16.10
C HIS A 75 -21.06 3.58 -15.43
N GLY A 76 -20.97 2.32 -15.00
CA GLY A 76 -22.12 1.48 -14.63
C GLY A 76 -22.75 1.71 -13.26
N LEU A 77 -22.07 2.40 -12.33
CA LEU A 77 -22.57 2.59 -10.97
C LEU A 77 -22.85 4.06 -10.69
N LYS A 78 -24.05 4.52 -11.04
CA LYS A 78 -24.57 5.87 -10.74
C LYS A 78 -24.86 6.12 -9.25
N SER A 79 -24.41 5.26 -8.34
CA SER A 79 -24.80 5.29 -6.92
C SER A 79 -23.74 5.93 -6.01
N ALA A 80 -24.02 7.19 -5.64
CA ALA A 80 -23.96 7.72 -4.27
C ALA A 80 -22.68 7.67 -3.40
N ALA A 81 -21.47 7.49 -3.95
CA ALA A 81 -20.24 7.88 -3.25
C ALA A 81 -19.40 8.81 -4.12
N ARG A 82 -19.65 10.13 -3.99
CA ARG A 82 -19.01 11.20 -4.79
C ARG A 82 -17.50 11.34 -4.61
N GLN A 83 -16.88 10.58 -3.73
CA GLN A 83 -15.43 10.54 -3.58
C GLN A 83 -15.01 9.08 -3.64
N GLY A 84 -14.38 8.70 -4.74
CA GLY A 84 -13.74 7.40 -4.82
C GLY A 84 -12.68 7.23 -3.74
N PRO A 85 -12.26 5.99 -3.46
CA PRO A 85 -11.10 5.77 -2.61
C PRO A 85 -9.91 6.55 -3.18
N ARG A 86 -9.30 7.36 -2.31
CA ARG A 86 -8.14 8.17 -2.69
C ARG A 86 -6.91 7.27 -2.72
N SER A 87 -6.00 7.57 -3.63
CA SER A 87 -4.66 6.99 -3.70
C SER A 87 -3.65 8.12 -3.81
N TRP A 88 -2.39 7.88 -3.45
CA TRP A 88 -1.36 8.90 -3.63
C TRP A 88 -1.21 9.27 -5.11
N SER A 89 -1.18 8.28 -6.00
CA SER A 89 -1.01 8.49 -7.44
C SER A 89 -2.10 9.37 -8.07
N SER A 90 -3.29 9.40 -7.49
CA SER A 90 -4.39 10.24 -7.98
C SER A 90 -4.46 11.62 -7.31
N SER A 91 -4.00 11.74 -6.07
CA SER A 91 -4.23 12.94 -5.25
C SER A 91 -2.96 13.79 -5.06
N HIS A 92 -1.78 13.15 -5.01
CA HIS A 92 -0.48 13.78 -4.74
C HIS A 92 0.63 13.12 -5.60
N PRO A 93 0.54 13.17 -6.94
CA PRO A 93 1.46 12.44 -7.82
C PRO A 93 2.92 12.89 -7.71
N GLU A 94 3.17 14.19 -7.53
CA GLU A 94 4.53 14.75 -7.42
C GLU A 94 5.24 14.33 -6.11
N GLU A 95 4.49 14.32 -4.99
CA GLU A 95 5.00 13.85 -3.70
C GLU A 95 5.25 12.34 -3.73
N LEU A 96 4.36 11.56 -4.36
CA LEU A 96 4.58 10.14 -4.62
C LEU A 96 5.84 9.89 -5.46
N GLU A 97 6.04 10.65 -6.53
CA GLU A 97 7.23 10.53 -7.37
C GLU A 97 8.50 10.77 -6.55
N THR A 98 8.53 11.86 -5.77
CA THR A 98 9.65 12.21 -4.89
C THR A 98 9.94 11.07 -3.89
N LEU A 99 8.89 10.53 -3.26
CA LEU A 99 9.01 9.39 -2.35
C LEU A 99 9.62 8.17 -3.05
N LEU A 100 9.09 7.77 -4.20
CA LEU A 100 9.59 6.61 -4.95
C LEU A 100 11.05 6.81 -5.36
N VAL A 101 11.43 8.00 -5.82
CA VAL A 101 12.82 8.33 -6.14
C VAL A 101 13.72 8.08 -4.92
N SER A 102 13.37 8.63 -3.75
CA SER A 102 14.17 8.46 -2.54
C SER A 102 14.29 7.00 -2.11
N LEU A 103 13.21 6.22 -2.18
CA LEU A 103 13.21 4.80 -1.80
C LEU A 103 14.07 3.96 -2.74
N PHE A 104 13.92 4.15 -4.06
CA PHE A 104 14.70 3.41 -5.05
C PHE A 104 16.18 3.80 -5.02
N GLU A 105 16.52 5.07 -4.83
CA GLU A 105 17.91 5.52 -4.71
C GLU A 105 18.55 4.99 -3.42
N TRP A 106 17.81 4.97 -2.31
CA TRP A 106 18.27 4.36 -1.06
C TRP A 106 18.57 2.87 -1.21
N LYS A 107 17.67 2.13 -1.88
CA LYS A 107 17.84 0.71 -2.21
C LYS A 107 19.04 0.49 -3.12
N HIS A 108 19.15 1.26 -4.20
CA HIS A 108 20.22 1.15 -5.19
C HIS A 108 21.60 1.44 -4.60
N ALA A 109 21.72 2.43 -3.70
CA ALA A 109 23.00 2.85 -3.12
C ALA A 109 23.80 1.74 -2.42
N GLN A 110 23.13 0.68 -1.96
CA GLN A 110 23.79 -0.50 -1.38
C GLN A 110 23.19 -1.80 -1.94
N TYR A 111 22.70 -1.82 -3.18
CA TYR A 111 22.13 -3.03 -3.76
C TYR A 111 23.19 -4.15 -3.84
N PRO A 112 22.88 -5.41 -3.45
CA PRO A 112 21.58 -5.95 -3.05
C PRO A 112 21.31 -5.96 -1.53
N GLU A 113 22.09 -5.24 -0.74
CA GLU A 113 22.03 -5.27 0.73
C GLU A 113 20.84 -4.52 1.35
N ARG A 114 20.04 -3.84 0.53
CA ARG A 114 18.89 -3.06 0.98
C ARG A 114 17.61 -3.51 0.29
N GLU A 115 16.52 -3.51 1.05
CA GLU A 115 15.19 -3.83 0.55
C GLU A 115 14.13 -2.88 1.12
N VAL A 116 13.11 -2.60 0.33
CA VAL A 116 11.98 -1.76 0.72
C VAL A 116 10.69 -2.55 0.51
N VAL A 117 9.73 -2.42 1.43
CA VAL A 117 8.38 -2.95 1.25
C VAL A 117 7.37 -1.84 1.45
N LEU A 118 6.42 -1.72 0.53
CA LEU A 118 5.30 -0.80 0.67
C LEU A 118 4.06 -1.57 1.13
N VAL A 119 3.46 -1.12 2.23
CA VAL A 119 2.24 -1.71 2.80
C VAL A 119 1.17 -0.63 2.81
N SER A 120 -0.01 -0.93 2.28
CA SER A 120 -1.12 0.01 2.33
C SER A 120 -2.48 -0.63 2.52
N GLY A 121 -3.48 0.15 2.92
CA GLY A 121 -4.86 -0.32 3.09
C GLY A 121 -5.89 0.56 2.38
N GLY A 122 -7.16 0.46 2.80
CA GLY A 122 -8.17 1.49 2.53
C GLY A 122 -9.09 1.28 1.31
N LEU A 123 -8.96 0.17 0.58
CA LEU A 123 -9.68 -0.03 -0.70
C LEU A 123 -10.78 -1.08 -0.69
N GLY A 124 -10.89 -1.85 0.39
CA GLY A 124 -11.88 -2.92 0.49
C GLY A 124 -11.44 -4.25 -0.13
N PHE A 125 -10.27 -4.38 -0.74
CA PHE A 125 -9.76 -5.67 -1.26
C PHE A 125 -8.27 -5.78 -1.00
N GLY A 126 -7.73 -6.99 -1.04
CA GLY A 126 -6.29 -7.23 -0.92
C GLY A 126 -5.64 -7.56 -2.26
N THR A 127 -4.40 -7.14 -2.47
CA THR A 127 -3.55 -7.60 -3.57
C THR A 127 -2.07 -7.42 -3.24
N VAL A 128 -1.21 -8.14 -3.94
CA VAL A 128 0.25 -7.99 -3.87
C VAL A 128 0.78 -7.71 -5.27
N GLY A 129 1.89 -7.02 -5.36
CA GLY A 129 2.49 -6.68 -6.64
C GLY A 129 3.87 -6.07 -6.44
N ASP A 130 4.33 -5.42 -7.50
CA ASP A 130 5.61 -4.75 -7.54
C ASP A 130 5.45 -3.37 -8.18
N ILE A 131 6.20 -2.41 -7.67
CA ILE A 131 6.51 -1.16 -8.37
C ILE A 131 7.91 -1.30 -8.94
N CYS A 132 8.11 -0.94 -10.21
CA CYS A 132 9.38 -1.05 -10.91
C CYS A 132 9.91 0.34 -11.28
N ASP A 133 11.18 0.61 -11.02
CA ASP A 133 11.91 1.77 -11.55
C ASP A 133 12.69 1.35 -12.79
N HIS A 134 12.24 1.80 -13.97
CA HIS A 134 12.86 1.49 -15.26
C HIS A 134 14.25 2.11 -15.44
N ARG A 135 14.60 3.14 -14.65
CA ARG A 135 15.92 3.77 -14.72
C ARG A 135 16.97 2.97 -13.96
N LEU A 136 16.60 2.46 -12.79
CA LEU A 136 17.52 1.73 -11.90
C LEU A 136 17.41 0.21 -12.05
N GLU A 137 16.44 -0.27 -12.84
CA GLU A 137 16.16 -1.69 -13.07
C GLU A 137 15.91 -2.48 -11.76
N LEU A 138 15.26 -1.80 -10.80
CA LEU A 138 14.90 -2.36 -9.51
C LEU A 138 13.38 -2.43 -9.36
N SER A 139 12.92 -3.32 -8.49
CA SER A 139 11.53 -3.37 -8.03
C SER A 139 11.42 -3.18 -6.51
N ILE A 140 10.26 -2.74 -6.05
CA ILE A 140 9.86 -2.68 -4.64
C ILE A 140 8.55 -3.46 -4.51
N PRO A 141 8.49 -4.52 -3.69
CA PRO A 141 7.25 -5.22 -3.41
C PRO A 141 6.25 -4.29 -2.72
N VAL A 142 5.00 -4.36 -3.18
CA VAL A 142 3.88 -3.61 -2.65
C VAL A 142 2.74 -4.56 -2.29
N VAL A 143 2.14 -4.33 -1.12
CA VAL A 143 0.93 -5.02 -0.69
C VAL A 143 -0.14 -4.01 -0.32
N ILE A 144 -1.34 -4.25 -0.84
CA ILE A 144 -2.56 -3.59 -0.46
C ILE A 144 -3.33 -4.61 0.37
N THR A 145 -3.60 -4.32 1.63
CA THR A 145 -4.45 -5.14 2.48
C THR A 145 -5.89 -4.68 2.36
N GLY A 146 -6.79 -5.65 2.26
CA GLY A 146 -8.22 -5.46 2.42
C GLY A 146 -8.59 -5.18 3.88
N PRO A 147 -9.89 -5.03 4.14
CA PRO A 147 -10.38 -4.83 5.49
C PRO A 147 -10.20 -6.11 6.31
N THR A 148 -9.80 -5.99 7.57
CA THR A 148 -9.95 -7.05 8.57
C THR A 148 -11.35 -7.07 9.17
N LEU A 149 -12.06 -5.94 9.06
CA LEU A 149 -13.46 -5.73 9.41
C LEU A 149 -14.04 -4.75 8.38
N GLY A 150 -15.23 -5.03 7.87
CA GLY A 150 -15.86 -4.19 6.86
C GLY A 150 -16.08 -4.90 5.54
N ARG A 151 -16.81 -4.20 4.66
CA ARG A 151 -17.18 -4.70 3.35
C ARG A 151 -15.96 -4.88 2.46
N VAL A 152 -15.87 -6.04 1.83
CA VAL A 152 -14.95 -6.26 0.72
C VAL A 152 -15.51 -5.60 -0.55
N CYS A 153 -14.67 -4.85 -1.27
CA CYS A 153 -15.03 -4.15 -2.50
C CYS A 153 -14.61 -4.95 -3.73
N GLU A 154 -15.42 -4.90 -4.78
CA GLU A 154 -15.04 -5.51 -6.06
C GLU A 154 -13.86 -4.76 -6.70
N PRO A 155 -12.83 -5.48 -7.15
CA PRO A 155 -11.62 -4.88 -7.67
C PRO A 155 -11.75 -4.48 -9.16
N ALA A 156 -12.82 -4.88 -9.85
CA ALA A 156 -13.01 -4.72 -11.30
C ALA A 156 -12.97 -3.26 -11.80
N GLN A 157 -13.07 -2.29 -10.90
CA GLN A 157 -12.97 -0.86 -11.23
C GLN A 157 -11.53 -0.33 -11.24
N TRP A 158 -10.52 -1.15 -10.91
CA TRP A 158 -9.14 -0.73 -10.74
C TRP A 158 -8.23 -1.34 -11.80
N LYS A 159 -7.24 -0.55 -12.25
CA LYS A 159 -6.16 -1.05 -13.08
C LYS A 159 -5.19 -1.85 -12.21
N MET A 160 -4.97 -3.10 -12.58
CA MET A 160 -3.97 -3.95 -11.90
C MET A 160 -2.55 -3.71 -12.42
N GLN A 161 -2.38 -3.05 -13.56
CA GLN A 161 -1.07 -2.70 -14.08
C GLN A 161 -1.12 -1.38 -14.85
N SER A 162 -0.09 -0.55 -14.69
CA SER A 162 0.07 0.66 -15.48
C SER A 162 1.47 1.26 -15.34
N THR A 163 1.70 2.32 -16.09
CA THR A 163 2.90 3.15 -16.00
C THR A 163 2.49 4.49 -15.41
N LEU A 164 3.22 4.97 -14.41
CA LEU A 164 2.99 6.28 -13.81
C LEU A 164 3.36 7.41 -14.79
N PRO A 165 2.82 8.63 -14.61
CA PRO A 165 3.26 9.80 -15.36
C PRO A 165 4.80 9.93 -15.35
N GLY A 166 5.37 10.34 -16.49
CA GLY A 166 6.83 10.42 -16.68
C GLY A 166 7.49 9.12 -17.13
N GLY A 167 6.82 7.97 -17.07
CA GLY A 167 7.31 6.72 -17.66
C GLY A 167 8.43 6.01 -16.90
N ARG A 168 8.98 6.62 -15.84
CA ARG A 168 10.05 6.04 -15.03
C ARG A 168 9.57 4.87 -14.17
N PHE A 169 8.37 4.97 -13.62
CA PHE A 169 7.82 3.96 -12.72
C PHE A 169 6.65 3.23 -13.37
N SER A 170 6.56 1.93 -13.15
CA SER A 170 5.37 1.14 -13.44
C SER A 170 4.99 0.30 -12.25
N TYR A 171 3.77 -0.24 -12.27
CA TYR A 171 3.30 -1.17 -11.26
C TYR A 171 2.55 -2.33 -11.92
N ALA A 172 2.63 -3.49 -11.28
CA ALA A 172 1.88 -4.67 -11.65
C ALA A 172 1.45 -5.41 -10.39
N TYR A 173 0.14 -5.51 -10.20
CA TYR A 173 -0.51 -6.24 -9.13
C TYR A 173 -0.97 -7.60 -9.64
N ARG A 174 -0.95 -8.59 -8.75
CA ARG A 174 -1.56 -9.89 -8.96
C ARG A 174 -3.08 -9.78 -8.87
N ASN A 175 -3.76 -10.88 -9.22
CA ASN A 175 -5.19 -10.95 -9.06
C ASN A 175 -5.57 -10.66 -7.60
N PRO A 176 -6.47 -9.70 -7.38
CA PRO A 176 -6.90 -9.29 -6.06
C PRO A 176 -7.71 -10.41 -5.39
N VAL A 177 -7.73 -10.39 -4.06
CA VAL A 177 -8.51 -11.31 -3.26
C VAL A 177 -9.72 -10.60 -2.66
N ASP A 178 -10.88 -11.21 -2.85
CA ASP A 178 -12.19 -10.74 -2.41
C ASP A 178 -12.56 -11.32 -1.03
N SER A 179 -11.61 -11.33 -0.08
CA SER A 179 -11.83 -11.75 1.30
C SER A 179 -11.25 -10.73 2.28
N TRP A 180 -11.57 -10.89 3.57
CA TRP A 180 -10.71 -10.27 4.58
C TRP A 180 -9.31 -10.84 4.42
N ASN A 181 -8.32 -10.00 4.70
CA ASN A 181 -6.94 -10.42 4.63
C ASN A 181 -6.07 -9.55 5.52
N PHE A 182 -4.90 -10.08 5.81
CA PHE A 182 -3.78 -9.37 6.38
C PHE A 182 -2.53 -9.75 5.59
N CYS A 183 -1.45 -8.99 5.74
CA CYS A 183 -0.18 -9.35 5.12
C CYS A 183 0.78 -9.92 6.17
N THR A 184 1.59 -10.88 5.76
CA THR A 184 2.80 -11.28 6.46
C THR A 184 4.01 -10.83 5.64
N ILE A 185 5.03 -10.33 6.35
CA ILE A 185 6.31 -9.96 5.75
C ILE A 185 7.37 -10.76 6.49
N ALA A 186 7.87 -11.81 5.84
CA ALA A 186 8.96 -12.61 6.37
C ALA A 186 10.28 -11.98 5.90
N ILE A 187 11.16 -11.68 6.85
CA ILE A 187 12.46 -11.07 6.58
C ILE A 187 13.54 -11.98 7.15
N ASP A 188 14.44 -12.44 6.29
CA ASP A 188 15.65 -13.15 6.70
C ASP A 188 16.87 -12.28 6.45
N LEU A 189 17.51 -11.82 7.54
CA LEU A 189 18.76 -11.07 7.50
C LEU A 189 20.00 -11.97 7.57
N ALA A 190 19.82 -13.29 7.76
CA ALA A 190 20.89 -14.26 7.98
C ALA A 190 21.09 -15.21 6.78
N ALA A 191 20.07 -15.41 5.93
CA ALA A 191 20.11 -16.29 4.75
C ALA A 191 21.31 -16.02 3.85
N SER A 192 21.73 -14.76 3.72
CA SER A 192 22.96 -14.41 3.03
C SER A 192 23.66 -13.26 3.74
N ARG A 193 25.00 -13.26 3.73
CA ARG A 193 25.80 -12.21 4.41
C ARG A 193 25.55 -10.80 3.85
N HIS A 194 24.93 -10.69 2.67
CA HIS A 194 24.87 -9.46 1.90
C HIS A 194 23.50 -9.11 1.33
N GLN A 195 22.52 -10.00 1.33
CA GLN A 195 21.20 -9.73 0.73
C GLN A 195 20.10 -10.19 1.69
N PRO A 196 19.32 -9.26 2.28
CA PRO A 196 18.12 -9.64 3.01
C PRO A 196 17.16 -10.32 2.03
N THR A 197 16.53 -11.41 2.44
CA THR A 197 15.38 -11.94 1.71
C THR A 197 14.11 -11.40 2.33
N VAL A 198 13.20 -10.93 1.50
CA VAL A 198 11.92 -10.39 1.92
C VAL A 198 10.83 -11.09 1.13
N GLU A 199 9.97 -11.79 1.86
CA GLU A 199 8.81 -12.46 1.30
C GLU A 199 7.54 -11.80 1.82
N VAL A 200 6.71 -11.30 0.90
CA VAL A 200 5.43 -10.70 1.21
C VAL A 200 4.32 -11.65 0.80
N GLN A 201 3.48 -12.04 1.74
CA GLN A 201 2.31 -12.86 1.48
C GLN A 201 1.06 -12.16 1.95
N LEU A 202 0.00 -12.29 1.16
CA LEU A 202 -1.35 -11.94 1.56
C LEU A 202 -2.00 -13.20 2.13
N VAL A 203 -2.49 -13.10 3.36
CA VAL A 203 -3.14 -14.21 4.06
C VAL A 203 -4.62 -13.92 4.15
N ASP A 204 -5.40 -14.81 3.56
CA ASP A 204 -6.85 -14.70 3.53
C ASP A 204 -7.46 -15.16 4.85
N ALA A 205 -8.40 -14.38 5.34
CA ALA A 205 -9.26 -14.72 6.45
C ALA A 205 -10.70 -14.85 5.93
N PRO A 206 -11.37 -15.99 6.15
CA PRO A 206 -12.77 -16.12 5.77
C PRO A 206 -13.62 -15.12 6.56
N VAL A 207 -14.56 -14.46 5.88
CA VAL A 207 -15.57 -13.64 6.54
C VAL A 207 -16.49 -14.59 7.32
N PRO A 208 -16.66 -14.41 8.65
CA PRO A 208 -17.54 -15.25 9.45
C PRO A 208 -18.96 -15.27 8.91
N GLU A 209 -19.59 -16.44 8.88
CA GLU A 209 -20.99 -16.57 8.49
C GLU A 209 -21.88 -15.69 9.38
N GLY A 210 -22.88 -15.04 8.76
CA GLY A 210 -23.78 -14.14 9.48
C GLY A 210 -23.23 -12.73 9.75
N THR A 211 -22.05 -12.38 9.24
CA THR A 211 -21.54 -10.99 9.31
C THR A 211 -22.51 -10.04 8.58
N ALA A 212 -23.19 -9.20 9.35
CA ALA A 212 -24.13 -8.20 8.84
C ALA A 212 -23.46 -6.83 8.73
N TRP A 213 -23.70 -6.14 7.61
CA TRP A 213 -23.18 -4.79 7.38
C TRP A 213 -24.27 -3.75 7.65
N PRO A 214 -23.99 -2.69 8.44
CA PRO A 214 -25.02 -1.72 8.86
C PRO A 214 -25.72 -0.97 7.72
N ASP A 215 -25.14 -0.92 6.50
CA ASP A 215 -25.61 -0.09 5.38
C ASP A 215 -26.27 -0.88 4.24
N SER A 216 -26.97 -1.99 4.55
CA SER A 216 -27.43 -3.02 3.60
C SER A 216 -28.07 -2.49 2.29
N ALA A 217 -27.25 -2.28 1.26
CA ALA A 217 -27.57 -2.74 -0.08
C ALA A 217 -27.40 -4.28 -0.07
N PRO A 218 -28.31 -5.04 -0.69
CA PRO A 218 -28.23 -6.50 -0.71
C PRO A 218 -26.86 -6.97 -1.25
N PRO A 219 -26.31 -8.08 -0.73
CA PRO A 219 -25.05 -8.62 -1.23
C PRO A 219 -25.15 -8.86 -2.74
N PRO A 220 -24.06 -8.62 -3.51
CA PRO A 220 -24.06 -8.92 -4.94
C PRO A 220 -24.39 -10.39 -5.13
N LYS A 221 -25.50 -10.65 -5.82
CA LYS A 221 -25.93 -12.00 -6.22
C LYS A 221 -24.90 -12.55 -7.21
N GLY A 222 -23.84 -13.20 -6.76
CA GLY A 222 -22.83 -13.69 -7.70
C GLY A 222 -21.68 -14.53 -7.14
N SER A 223 -21.27 -14.35 -5.88
CA SER A 223 -20.18 -15.17 -5.33
C SER A 223 -20.70 -16.50 -4.79
N ALA A 224 -21.17 -17.37 -5.69
CA ALA A 224 -21.18 -18.79 -5.40
C ALA A 224 -19.72 -19.24 -5.37
N ALA A 225 -19.24 -19.57 -4.17
CA ALA A 225 -17.90 -20.10 -3.95
C ALA A 225 -17.60 -21.23 -4.95
N ALA A 226 -16.74 -20.95 -5.92
CA ALA A 226 -16.04 -21.99 -6.67
C ALA A 226 -14.99 -22.60 -5.73
N LEU A 227 -15.45 -23.38 -4.75
CA LEU A 227 -14.65 -24.36 -4.04
C LEU A 227 -14.33 -25.49 -5.04
N GLY A 228 -13.40 -25.19 -5.96
CA GLY A 228 -12.72 -26.19 -6.75
C GLY A 228 -11.90 -27.05 -5.81
N ARG A 229 -12.42 -28.23 -5.46
CA ARG A 229 -11.62 -29.31 -4.88
C ARG A 229 -10.58 -29.72 -5.92
N SER A 230 -9.34 -29.23 -5.79
CA SER A 230 -8.18 -29.92 -6.35
C SER A 230 -7.94 -31.17 -5.49
N GLY A 231 -8.50 -32.30 -5.93
CA GLY A 231 -8.03 -33.61 -5.50
C GLY A 231 -6.72 -33.97 -6.20
N PRO A 232 -5.91 -34.86 -5.60
CA PRO A 232 -4.66 -35.36 -6.18
C PRO A 232 -4.87 -36.17 -7.46
#